data_AF-A0A7D9D177-F1
#
_entry.id   AF-A0A7D9D177-F1
#
_cell.length_a   1.000
_cell.length_b   1.000
_cell.length_c   1.000
_cell.angle_alpha   90.00
_cell.angle_beta   90.00
_cell.angle_gamma   90.00
#
_symmetry.space_group_name_H-M   'P 1'
#
loop_
_entity.id
_entity.type
_entity.pdbx_description
1 polymer ?
#
loop_
_entity_poly.entity_id
_entity_poly.type
_entity_poly.pdbx_seq_one_letter_code
_entity_poly.pdbx_strand_id
1 'polypeptide(L)'
;MSNATAPCQTVSSSDHESIDSEIEAKAEKIEYAISKHDKKQLRELSVSKYGLVSTELRAKSWPILIGCHLDEEDTDNVEGKSSSPDSVSSRYLARHRDEPQVQKDVDRSFVHFPKAMSEQREKELKQLLSRLIVRMLREVPELNYYQGYHDVASVVAIVYGDDEQVAFKFLYKLTLEYLRDHMLQDVYPTTAQLRLIPGIVLHMDGQLGNIVKIVSPVHAISAIITLFAHDLDNFDHVCLLWDSIFAQRDPALPLYLYSALLVEFKRPILNQLEELEPGFSTNASCQINKDYIHAVLNRAVAQNLNGMDPNAATECIFSAITATISLEREFPFTKMDCSHSISRFSCLRHRKAAAKMLDLQCAEVRMELGKRHRREKVVRRLKLVTAYGRSVVGSVGKMPLPLKLSLGVGLVTILIGLSTDRNVGNLPHWLSKAGKSTNTALGSILDSLRRR
;
A
#
# COMPACT_ATOMS: atom_id res chain seq x y z
N MET A 1 -23.41 13.38 -46.53
CA MET A 1 -22.57 14.61 -46.47
C MET A 1 -21.47 14.35 -45.46
N SER A 2 -20.25 14.75 -45.81
CA SER A 2 -18.96 14.18 -45.39
C SER A 2 -18.70 14.10 -43.88
N ASN A 3 -18.24 12.91 -43.44
CA ASN A 3 -17.43 12.73 -42.25
C ASN A 3 -16.07 13.43 -42.43
N ALA A 4 -15.76 14.39 -41.57
CA ALA A 4 -14.42 14.95 -41.43
C ALA A 4 -13.74 14.27 -40.23
N THR A 5 -13.04 13.18 -40.50
CA THR A 5 -12.10 12.57 -39.56
C THR A 5 -10.85 13.45 -39.52
N ALA A 6 -10.52 14.00 -38.35
CA ALA A 6 -9.27 14.74 -38.16
C ALA A 6 -8.07 13.80 -38.35
N PRO A 7 -6.98 14.25 -38.99
CA PRO A 7 -5.83 13.39 -39.25
C PRO A 7 -5.03 13.13 -37.97
N CYS A 8 -4.72 11.86 -37.75
CA CYS A 8 -3.72 11.38 -36.79
C CYS A 8 -2.38 12.06 -37.15
N GLN A 9 -1.85 12.89 -36.26
CA GLN A 9 -0.54 13.52 -36.43
C GLN A 9 0.54 12.44 -36.31
N THR A 10 1.10 12.05 -37.45
CA THR A 10 2.37 11.32 -37.50
C THR A 10 3.47 12.27 -37.06
N VAL A 11 4.12 11.96 -35.93
CA VAL A 11 5.30 12.67 -35.42
C VAL A 11 6.37 12.68 -36.51
N SER A 12 6.91 13.85 -36.84
CA SER A 12 7.87 14.00 -37.94
C SER A 12 9.29 13.59 -37.51
N SER A 13 10.16 13.21 -38.45
CA SER A 13 11.55 12.84 -38.14
C SER A 13 12.33 13.95 -37.43
N SER A 14 11.99 15.22 -37.68
CA SER A 14 12.58 16.38 -37.00
C SER A 14 12.16 16.50 -35.53
N ASP A 15 10.96 16.03 -35.17
CA ASP A 15 10.48 16.09 -33.78
C ASP A 15 11.20 15.05 -32.92
N HIS A 16 11.51 13.87 -33.49
CA HIS A 16 12.29 12.83 -32.81
C HIS A 16 13.73 13.28 -32.53
N GLU A 17 14.43 13.86 -33.52
CA GLU A 17 15.79 14.39 -33.33
C GLU A 17 15.83 15.49 -32.24
N SER A 18 14.77 16.30 -32.14
CA SER A 18 14.67 17.33 -31.11
C SER A 18 14.47 16.76 -29.70
N ILE A 19 13.70 15.67 -29.55
CA ILE A 19 13.47 15.01 -28.26
C ILE A 19 14.75 14.33 -27.77
N ASP A 20 15.44 13.62 -28.66
CA ASP A 20 16.68 12.92 -28.30
C ASP A 20 17.76 13.90 -27.83
N SER A 21 17.89 15.06 -28.49
CA SER A 21 18.78 16.14 -28.07
C SER A 21 18.41 16.74 -26.71
N GLU A 22 17.11 16.89 -26.41
CA GLU A 22 16.63 17.34 -25.10
C GLU A 22 16.96 16.34 -23.98
N ILE A 23 16.80 15.04 -24.27
CA ILE A 23 17.11 13.95 -23.35
C ILE A 23 18.61 13.88 -23.06
N GLU A 24 19.45 14.00 -24.09
CA GLU A 24 20.92 13.99 -23.94
C GLU A 24 21.40 15.17 -23.10
N ALA A 25 20.93 16.39 -23.39
CA ALA A 25 21.25 17.58 -22.60
C ALA A 25 20.75 17.46 -21.14
N LYS A 26 19.68 16.71 -20.90
CA LYS A 26 19.20 16.42 -19.54
C LYS A 26 20.08 15.40 -18.82
N ALA A 27 20.53 14.36 -19.51
CA ALA A 27 21.45 13.36 -18.96
C ALA A 27 22.73 14.01 -18.42
N GLU A 28 23.34 14.92 -19.18
CA GLU A 28 24.53 15.67 -18.76
C GLU A 28 24.30 16.47 -17.46
N LYS A 29 23.13 17.12 -17.34
CA LYS A 29 22.76 17.88 -16.14
C LYS A 29 22.58 16.97 -14.92
N ILE A 30 22.02 15.77 -15.11
CA ILE A 30 21.85 14.77 -14.05
C ILE A 30 23.22 14.28 -13.58
N GLU A 31 24.11 13.93 -14.51
CA GLU A 31 25.47 13.51 -14.17
C GLU A 31 26.24 14.60 -13.43
N TYR A 32 26.10 15.85 -13.88
CA TYR A 32 26.69 17.00 -13.20
C TYR A 32 26.15 17.14 -11.77
N ALA A 33 24.83 17.07 -11.57
CA ALA A 33 24.22 17.15 -10.24
C ALA A 33 24.71 16.02 -9.31
N ILE A 34 24.82 14.79 -9.81
CA ILE A 34 25.39 13.65 -9.06
C ILE A 34 26.84 13.93 -8.67
N SER A 35 27.67 14.39 -9.61
CA SER A 35 29.10 14.67 -9.37
C SER A 35 29.33 15.77 -8.33
N LYS A 36 28.38 16.71 -8.19
CA LYS A 36 28.41 17.79 -7.22
C LYS A 36 27.71 17.46 -5.91
N HIS A 37 27.14 16.26 -5.78
CA HIS A 37 26.25 15.89 -4.68
C HIS A 37 25.10 16.88 -4.47
N ASP A 38 24.63 17.54 -5.55
CA ASP A 38 23.54 18.51 -5.50
C ASP A 38 22.19 17.78 -5.47
N LYS A 39 21.82 17.34 -4.26
CA LYS A 39 20.54 16.67 -4.01
C LYS A 39 19.33 17.52 -4.43
N LYS A 40 19.43 18.86 -4.38
CA LYS A 40 18.32 19.75 -4.71
C LYS A 40 18.11 19.76 -6.23
N GLN A 41 19.16 20.00 -6.99
CA GLN A 41 19.10 19.96 -8.45
C GLN A 41 18.68 18.57 -8.95
N LEU A 42 19.20 17.50 -8.33
CA LEU A 42 18.81 16.14 -8.68
C LEU A 42 17.30 15.89 -8.49
N ARG A 43 16.71 16.39 -7.39
CA ARG A 43 15.27 16.31 -7.15
C ARG A 43 14.46 17.10 -8.18
N GLU A 44 14.90 18.32 -8.52
CA GLU A 44 14.25 19.16 -9.54
C GLU A 44 14.28 18.50 -10.93
N LEU A 45 15.40 17.87 -11.30
CA LEU A 45 15.53 17.12 -12.56
C LEU A 45 14.66 15.86 -12.57
N SER A 46 14.51 15.19 -11.43
CA SER A 46 13.72 13.96 -11.32
C SER A 46 12.22 14.18 -11.51
N VAL A 47 11.70 15.38 -11.17
CA VAL A 47 10.27 15.72 -11.33
C VAL A 47 9.98 16.49 -12.62
N SER A 48 11.01 16.93 -13.35
CA SER A 48 10.82 17.58 -14.65
C SER A 48 10.58 16.55 -15.75
N LYS A 49 10.07 17.01 -16.89
CA LYS A 49 9.72 16.22 -18.07
C LYS A 49 10.79 15.16 -18.39
N TYR A 50 10.39 13.91 -18.66
CA TYR A 50 11.24 12.72 -18.87
C TYR A 50 11.99 12.15 -17.65
N GLY A 51 11.91 12.76 -16.47
CA GLY A 51 12.50 12.19 -15.24
C GLY A 51 14.03 12.02 -15.34
N LEU A 52 14.56 10.90 -14.85
CA LEU A 52 15.99 10.60 -14.82
C LEU A 52 16.54 9.95 -16.10
N VAL A 53 15.71 9.85 -17.15
CA VAL A 53 16.00 9.48 -18.54
C VAL A 53 16.64 8.11 -18.85
N SER A 54 17.46 7.53 -17.97
CA SER A 54 18.09 6.23 -18.21
C SER A 54 18.19 5.37 -16.94
N THR A 55 18.28 4.06 -17.15
CA THR A 55 18.45 3.07 -16.08
C THR A 55 19.76 3.27 -15.31
N GLU A 56 20.84 3.61 -16.02
CA GLU A 56 22.17 3.85 -15.45
C GLU A 56 22.18 5.09 -14.54
N LEU A 57 21.48 6.15 -14.96
CA LEU A 57 21.33 7.36 -14.15
C LEU A 57 20.43 7.11 -12.94
N ARG A 58 19.35 6.33 -13.09
CA ARG A 58 18.49 5.90 -11.97
C ARG A 58 19.25 5.06 -10.96
N ALA A 59 20.09 4.13 -11.39
CA ALA A 59 20.92 3.31 -10.51
C ALA A 59 21.84 4.15 -9.62
N LYS A 60 22.35 5.29 -10.12
CA LYS A 60 23.15 6.26 -9.34
C LYS A 60 22.28 7.20 -8.49
N SER A 61 21.13 7.63 -9.01
CA SER A 61 20.32 8.71 -8.42
C SER A 61 19.35 8.23 -7.35
N TRP A 62 18.62 7.13 -7.60
CA TRP A 62 17.61 6.61 -6.67
C TRP A 62 18.16 6.33 -5.27
N PRO A 63 19.37 5.73 -5.09
CA PRO A 63 19.95 5.56 -3.76
C PRO A 63 20.18 6.90 -3.03
N ILE A 64 20.53 7.97 -3.76
CA ILE A 64 20.69 9.32 -3.20
C ILE A 64 19.32 9.88 -2.78
N LEU A 65 18.30 9.73 -3.64
CA LEU A 65 16.96 10.30 -3.43
C LEU A 65 16.21 9.64 -2.27
N ILE A 66 16.23 8.31 -2.19
CA ILE A 66 15.60 7.57 -1.10
C ILE A 66 16.40 7.73 0.22
N GLY A 67 17.72 7.95 0.11
CA GLY A 67 18.65 8.08 1.24
C GLY A 67 19.23 6.75 1.71
N CYS A 68 19.73 5.95 0.76
CA CYS A 68 20.49 4.73 1.00
C CYS A 68 21.99 4.99 1.28
N HIS A 69 22.49 6.23 1.12
CA HIS A 69 23.89 6.53 1.39
C HIS A 69 24.22 6.49 2.89
N LEU A 70 25.35 5.85 3.18
CA LEU A 70 25.91 5.59 4.51
C LEU A 70 26.31 6.85 5.30
N ASP A 71 26.26 8.03 4.66
CA ASP A 71 26.75 9.29 5.24
C ASP A 71 25.66 10.13 5.90
N GLU A 72 24.39 9.71 5.86
CA GLU A 72 23.33 10.32 6.68
C GLU A 72 23.37 9.70 8.09
N GLU A 73 24.40 10.05 8.86
CA GLU A 73 24.21 10.27 10.30
C GLU A 73 23.17 11.41 10.42
N ASP A 74 21.89 11.05 10.49
CA ASP A 74 20.85 11.97 10.93
C ASP A 74 21.32 12.56 12.27
N THR A 75 21.69 13.84 12.26
CA THR A 75 22.07 14.65 13.42
C THR A 75 20.85 14.93 14.31
N ASP A 76 20.23 13.87 14.81
CA ASP A 76 19.28 13.85 15.91
C ASP A 76 19.74 12.76 16.90
N ASN A 77 20.65 13.15 17.81
CA ASN A 77 21.04 12.49 19.05
C ASN A 77 20.39 11.12 19.34
N VAL A 78 21.08 10.04 18.97
CA VAL A 78 20.97 8.74 19.66
C VAL A 78 22.38 8.17 19.80
N GLU A 79 23.04 8.46 20.91
CA GLU A 79 24.14 7.63 21.39
C GLU A 79 23.61 6.21 21.64
N GLY A 80 23.91 5.29 20.72
CA GLY A 80 23.38 3.94 20.78
C GLY A 80 24.03 2.99 19.78
N LYS A 81 25.29 2.62 20.05
CA LYS A 81 25.98 1.41 19.55
C LYS A 81 25.68 1.04 18.09
N SER A 82 26.42 1.63 17.16
CA SER A 82 26.76 1.03 15.88
C SER A 82 27.69 -0.18 16.09
N SER A 83 27.12 -1.29 16.53
CA SER A 83 27.73 -2.60 16.32
C SER A 83 26.91 -3.29 15.25
N SER A 84 27.41 -3.33 14.01
CA SER A 84 26.93 -4.29 13.02
C SER A 84 27.10 -5.69 13.62
N PRO A 85 26.03 -6.41 13.97
CA PRO A 85 26.21 -7.81 14.28
C PRO A 85 26.53 -8.51 12.95
N ASP A 86 27.55 -9.36 12.96
CA ASP A 86 27.94 -10.23 11.84
C ASP A 86 26.72 -10.61 10.99
N SER A 87 26.70 -10.19 9.72
CA SER A 87 25.55 -10.42 8.84
C SER A 87 25.46 -11.92 8.54
N VAL A 88 24.71 -12.61 9.38
CA VAL A 88 24.36 -14.02 9.17
C VAL A 88 23.72 -14.10 7.79
N SER A 89 24.43 -14.73 6.86
CA SER A 89 23.96 -14.85 5.48
C SER A 89 22.54 -15.43 5.48
N SER A 90 21.64 -14.85 4.68
CA SER A 90 20.22 -15.23 4.64
C SER A 90 19.96 -16.73 4.39
N ARG A 91 20.95 -17.44 3.83
CA ARG A 91 20.94 -18.91 3.70
C ARG A 91 20.88 -19.66 5.03
N TYR A 92 21.35 -19.06 6.12
CA TYR A 92 21.33 -19.61 7.47
C TYR A 92 20.13 -19.14 8.31
N LEU A 93 19.37 -18.17 7.80
CA LEU A 93 18.11 -17.77 8.41
C LEU A 93 17.02 -18.82 8.11
N ALA A 94 16.07 -18.94 9.04
CA ALA A 94 14.96 -19.87 8.89
C ALA A 94 14.16 -19.57 7.61
N ARG A 95 13.69 -20.63 6.96
CA ARG A 95 12.88 -20.52 5.74
C ARG A 95 11.60 -19.73 6.01
N HIS A 96 11.28 -18.77 5.16
CA HIS A 96 10.02 -18.03 5.28
C HIS A 96 8.86 -18.84 4.69
N ARG A 97 7.66 -18.70 5.26
CA ARG A 97 6.47 -19.47 4.86
C ARG A 97 6.00 -19.18 3.43
N ASP A 98 6.29 -17.99 2.93
CA ASP A 98 5.78 -17.52 1.63
C ASP A 98 6.73 -17.79 0.46
N GLU A 99 7.93 -18.33 0.70
CA GLU A 99 8.90 -18.65 -0.37
C GLU A 99 8.33 -19.50 -1.52
N PRO A 100 7.43 -20.49 -1.30
CA PRO A 100 6.82 -21.23 -2.40
C PRO A 100 5.93 -20.36 -3.30
N GLN A 101 5.25 -19.35 -2.74
CA GLN A 101 4.45 -18.41 -3.52
C GLN A 101 5.36 -17.47 -4.31
N VAL A 102 6.45 -16.98 -3.69
CA VAL A 102 7.48 -16.18 -4.36
C VAL A 102 7.99 -16.88 -5.61
N GLN A 103 8.33 -18.18 -5.52
CA GLN A 103 8.84 -18.92 -6.68
C GLN A 103 7.84 -18.92 -7.85
N LYS A 104 6.55 -19.18 -7.58
CA LYS A 104 5.52 -19.18 -8.63
C LYS A 104 5.36 -17.83 -9.32
N ASP A 105 5.51 -16.75 -8.57
CA ASP A 105 5.37 -15.40 -9.09
C ASP A 105 6.63 -14.96 -9.85
N VAL A 106 7.82 -15.34 -9.39
CA VAL A 106 9.09 -15.19 -10.12
C VAL A 106 9.04 -15.91 -11.46
N ASP A 107 8.52 -17.14 -11.51
CA ASP A 107 8.43 -17.92 -12.75
C ASP A 107 7.58 -17.21 -13.82
N ARG A 108 6.58 -16.42 -13.38
CA ARG A 108 5.67 -15.62 -14.22
C ARG A 108 6.12 -14.17 -14.44
N SER A 109 7.28 -13.76 -13.90
CA SER A 109 7.78 -12.39 -14.00
C SER A 109 8.46 -12.10 -15.36
N PHE A 110 8.69 -10.81 -15.63
CA PHE A 110 9.37 -10.28 -16.84
C PHE A 110 8.63 -10.51 -18.16
N VAL A 111 7.30 -10.61 -18.13
CA VAL A 111 6.46 -10.77 -19.33
C VAL A 111 6.31 -9.45 -20.11
N HIS A 112 6.15 -8.33 -19.42
CA HIS A 112 5.84 -7.02 -20.03
C HIS A 112 7.09 -6.23 -20.39
N PHE A 113 8.11 -6.27 -19.53
CA PHE A 113 9.39 -5.59 -19.74
C PHE A 113 10.54 -6.33 -19.05
N PRO A 114 11.78 -6.19 -19.55
CA PRO A 114 12.20 -5.43 -20.75
C PRO A 114 11.81 -6.08 -22.08
N LYS A 115 11.46 -5.28 -23.09
CA LYS A 115 11.22 -5.78 -24.47
C LYS A 115 12.55 -6.22 -25.08
N ALA A 116 12.57 -7.37 -25.75
CA ALA A 116 13.75 -7.94 -26.43
C ALA A 116 14.92 -8.37 -25.52
N MET A 117 14.61 -8.94 -24.35
CA MET A 117 15.60 -9.56 -23.47
C MET A 117 15.99 -10.98 -23.92
N SER A 118 17.26 -11.35 -23.78
CA SER A 118 17.71 -12.73 -24.04
C SER A 118 17.23 -13.70 -22.95
N GLU A 119 16.96 -14.96 -23.30
CA GLU A 119 16.54 -15.99 -22.32
C GLU A 119 17.53 -16.14 -21.16
N GLN A 120 18.83 -15.99 -21.44
CA GLN A 120 19.88 -16.05 -20.42
C GLN A 120 19.76 -14.87 -19.44
N ARG A 121 19.55 -13.64 -19.94
CA ARG A 121 19.38 -12.46 -19.08
C ARG A 121 18.07 -12.55 -18.30
N GLU A 122 16.99 -13.04 -18.90
CA GLU A 122 15.72 -13.28 -18.19
C GLU A 122 15.93 -14.25 -17.02
N LYS A 123 16.64 -15.35 -17.26
CA LYS A 123 16.96 -16.34 -16.24
C LYS A 123 17.80 -15.75 -15.11
N GLU A 124 18.80 -14.94 -15.44
CA GLU A 124 19.63 -14.23 -14.45
C GLU A 124 18.79 -13.27 -13.59
N LEU A 125 17.91 -12.48 -14.22
CA LEU A 125 17.02 -11.57 -13.50
C LEU A 125 16.01 -12.32 -12.63
N LYS A 126 15.42 -13.43 -13.09
CA LYS A 126 14.53 -14.28 -12.27
C LYS A 126 15.26 -14.85 -11.05
N GLN A 127 16.51 -15.28 -11.23
CA GLN A 127 17.32 -15.77 -10.12
C GLN A 127 17.65 -14.64 -9.13
N LEU A 128 18.03 -13.45 -9.61
CA LEU A 128 18.25 -12.28 -8.76
C LEU A 128 16.97 -11.89 -8.01
N LEU A 129 15.84 -11.78 -8.70
CA LEU A 129 14.53 -11.45 -8.15
C LEU A 129 14.15 -12.40 -7.01
N SER A 130 14.29 -13.71 -7.23
CA SER A 130 14.04 -14.73 -6.19
C SER A 130 14.93 -14.51 -4.98
N ARG A 131 16.25 -14.31 -5.18
CA ARG A 131 17.19 -14.06 -4.07
C ARG A 131 16.84 -12.79 -3.30
N LEU A 132 16.50 -11.70 -3.97
CA LEU A 132 16.14 -10.43 -3.34
C LEU A 132 14.90 -10.56 -2.44
N ILE A 133 13.81 -11.14 -2.97
CA ILE A 133 12.55 -11.29 -2.22
C ILE A 133 12.72 -12.30 -1.08
N VAL A 134 13.38 -13.44 -1.32
CA VAL A 134 13.62 -14.44 -0.27
C VAL A 134 14.51 -13.85 0.83
N ARG A 135 15.56 -13.11 0.47
CA ARG A 135 16.42 -12.43 1.45
C ARG A 135 15.61 -11.43 2.28
N MET A 136 14.74 -10.64 1.67
CA MET A 136 13.87 -9.69 2.37
C MET A 136 13.02 -10.38 3.44
N LEU A 137 12.29 -11.43 3.05
CA LEU A 137 11.36 -12.13 3.93
C LEU A 137 12.08 -12.90 5.04
N ARG A 138 13.36 -13.28 4.84
CA ARG A 138 14.16 -13.92 5.87
C ARG A 138 14.79 -12.92 6.84
N GLU A 139 15.25 -11.76 6.35
CA GLU A 139 15.82 -10.70 7.17
C GLU A 139 14.74 -9.93 7.96
N VAL A 140 13.50 -9.87 7.45
CA VAL A 140 12.34 -9.25 8.12
C VAL A 140 11.16 -10.23 8.16
N PRO A 141 11.21 -11.28 9.00
CA PRO A 141 10.24 -12.38 9.01
C PRO A 141 8.82 -12.00 9.47
N GLU A 142 8.63 -10.79 9.98
CA GLU A 142 7.31 -10.24 10.30
C GLU A 142 6.54 -9.76 9.06
N LEU A 143 7.23 -9.53 7.93
CA LEU A 143 6.60 -9.18 6.66
C LEU A 143 5.93 -10.39 6.01
N ASN A 144 4.84 -10.13 5.31
CA ASN A 144 4.01 -11.12 4.63
C ASN A 144 4.04 -10.81 3.15
N TYR A 145 4.33 -11.82 2.33
CA TYR A 145 4.33 -11.63 0.89
C TYR A 145 2.89 -11.40 0.39
N TYR A 146 2.71 -10.40 -0.48
CA TYR A 146 1.49 -10.21 -1.26
C TYR A 146 1.80 -10.39 -2.75
N GLN A 147 0.82 -10.92 -3.49
CA GLN A 147 0.92 -11.04 -4.94
C GLN A 147 0.93 -9.64 -5.56
N GLY A 148 2.00 -9.33 -6.30
CA GLY A 148 2.32 -8.00 -6.82
C GLY A 148 3.63 -7.42 -6.27
N TYR A 149 4.14 -7.91 -5.13
CA TYR A 149 5.44 -7.46 -4.60
C TYR A 149 6.61 -7.83 -5.54
N HIS A 150 6.46 -8.91 -6.31
CA HIS A 150 7.45 -9.29 -7.33
C HIS A 150 7.54 -8.28 -8.48
N ASP A 151 6.47 -7.57 -8.82
CA ASP A 151 6.49 -6.54 -9.87
C ASP A 151 7.37 -5.35 -9.43
N VAL A 152 7.23 -4.92 -8.16
CA VAL A 152 8.12 -3.91 -7.55
C VAL A 152 9.57 -4.39 -7.58
N ALA A 153 9.83 -5.60 -7.06
CA ALA A 153 11.18 -6.11 -6.97
C ALA A 153 11.80 -6.38 -8.36
N SER A 154 10.98 -6.61 -9.40
CA SER A 154 11.44 -6.75 -10.79
C SER A 154 11.98 -5.44 -11.34
N VAL A 155 11.35 -4.30 -11.03
CA VAL A 155 11.89 -2.97 -11.39
C VAL A 155 13.27 -2.77 -10.76
N VAL A 156 13.41 -3.10 -9.48
CA VAL A 156 14.71 -3.03 -8.78
C VAL A 156 15.74 -3.98 -9.41
N ALA A 157 15.35 -5.22 -9.74
CA ALA A 157 16.24 -6.18 -10.38
C ALA A 157 16.71 -5.72 -11.78
N ILE A 158 15.86 -5.02 -12.53
CA ILE A 158 16.23 -4.44 -13.83
C ILE A 158 17.23 -3.29 -13.65
N VAL A 159 16.97 -2.38 -12.70
CA VAL A 159 17.82 -1.20 -12.50
C VAL A 159 19.19 -1.53 -11.91
N TYR A 160 19.24 -2.50 -11.01
CA TYR A 160 20.45 -2.86 -10.26
C TYR A 160 20.95 -4.27 -10.58
N GLY A 161 20.61 -4.81 -11.76
CA GLY A 161 20.84 -6.22 -12.12
C GLY A 161 22.28 -6.70 -11.97
N ASP A 162 23.24 -5.78 -11.97
CA ASP A 162 24.66 -6.08 -11.94
C ASP A 162 25.28 -5.92 -10.53
N ASP A 163 24.51 -5.40 -9.55
CA ASP A 163 24.93 -5.27 -8.15
C ASP A 163 23.80 -5.69 -7.19
N GLU A 164 23.79 -6.97 -6.81
CA GLU A 164 22.80 -7.53 -5.89
C GLU A 164 22.81 -6.87 -4.50
N GLN A 165 23.94 -6.34 -4.04
CA GLN A 165 24.02 -5.71 -2.72
C GLN A 165 23.37 -4.33 -2.73
N VAL A 166 23.61 -3.54 -3.77
CA VAL A 166 22.91 -2.26 -3.96
C VAL A 166 21.42 -2.51 -4.19
N ALA A 167 21.07 -3.49 -5.05
CA ALA A 167 19.68 -3.89 -5.30
C ALA A 167 18.95 -4.22 -4.00
N PHE A 168 19.56 -5.06 -3.14
CA PHE A 168 18.94 -5.45 -1.87
C PHE A 168 18.82 -4.28 -0.89
N LYS A 169 19.87 -3.46 -0.73
CA LYS A 169 19.81 -2.28 0.15
C LYS A 169 18.71 -1.31 -0.27
N PHE A 170 18.57 -1.10 -1.58
CA PHE A 170 17.51 -0.26 -2.14
C PHE A 170 16.13 -0.88 -1.89
N LEU A 171 15.94 -2.17 -2.24
CA LEU A 171 14.67 -2.87 -2.03
C LEU A 171 14.27 -2.90 -0.55
N TYR A 172 15.22 -3.11 0.37
CA TYR A 172 15.02 -3.08 1.81
C TYR A 172 14.42 -1.75 2.26
N LYS A 173 15.02 -0.64 1.83
CA LYS A 173 14.54 0.69 2.19
C LYS A 173 13.19 1.01 1.53
N LEU A 174 13.04 0.72 0.25
CA LEU A 174 11.77 0.86 -0.48
C LEU A 174 10.64 0.10 0.22
N THR A 175 10.91 -1.14 0.60
CA THR A 175 9.92 -2.01 1.25
C THR A 175 9.50 -1.44 2.60
N LEU A 176 10.44 -1.06 3.46
CA LEU A 176 10.11 -0.58 4.79
C LEU A 176 9.50 0.82 4.81
N GLU A 177 9.90 1.69 3.87
CA GLU A 177 9.48 3.10 3.85
C GLU A 177 8.22 3.34 3.00
N TYR A 178 7.91 2.47 2.02
CA TYR A 178 6.77 2.67 1.12
C TYR A 178 5.76 1.52 1.17
N LEU A 179 6.22 0.27 1.29
CA LEU A 179 5.36 -0.91 1.05
C LEU A 179 4.99 -1.69 2.32
N ARG A 180 5.62 -1.38 3.46
CA ARG A 180 5.52 -2.16 4.70
C ARG A 180 4.08 -2.40 5.13
N ASP A 181 3.24 -1.37 5.05
CA ASP A 181 1.83 -1.44 5.44
C ASP A 181 1.05 -2.48 4.63
N HIS A 182 1.47 -2.76 3.39
CA HIS A 182 0.86 -3.76 2.50
C HIS A 182 1.35 -5.18 2.77
N MET A 183 2.45 -5.31 3.52
CA MET A 183 3.05 -6.59 3.92
C MET A 183 2.72 -6.96 5.37
N LEU A 184 1.81 -6.23 6.03
CA LEU A 184 1.32 -6.60 7.35
C LEU A 184 0.31 -7.75 7.26
N GLN A 185 0.11 -8.46 8.37
CA GLN A 185 -0.80 -9.62 8.40
C GLN A 185 -2.27 -9.25 8.13
N ASP A 186 -2.67 -8.03 8.46
CA ASP A 186 -4.02 -7.51 8.23
C ASP A 186 -4.01 -6.61 6.99
N VAL A 187 -5.05 -6.68 6.16
CA VAL A 187 -5.23 -5.82 4.97
C VAL A 187 -5.70 -4.41 5.35
N TYR A 188 -6.15 -4.21 6.60
CA TYR A 188 -6.69 -2.94 7.07
C TYR A 188 -5.77 -1.73 6.78
N PRO A 189 -4.46 -1.76 7.07
CA PRO A 189 -3.55 -0.66 6.78
C PRO A 189 -3.61 -0.24 5.30
N THR A 190 -3.51 -1.19 4.37
CA THR A 190 -3.69 -0.94 2.93
C THR A 190 -5.03 -0.27 2.65
N THR A 191 -6.15 -0.84 3.13
CA THR A 191 -7.48 -0.25 2.86
C THR A 191 -7.65 1.14 3.50
N ALA A 192 -6.98 1.43 4.61
CA ALA A 192 -7.01 2.75 5.24
C ALA A 192 -6.30 3.78 4.37
N GLN A 193 -5.14 3.43 3.79
CA GLN A 193 -4.47 4.29 2.81
C GLN A 193 -5.33 4.56 1.58
N LEU A 194 -5.96 3.53 1.00
CA LEU A 194 -6.84 3.69 -0.18
C LEU A 194 -8.04 4.60 0.09
N ARG A 195 -8.54 4.69 1.33
CA ARG A 195 -9.65 5.60 1.71
C ARG A 195 -9.27 7.09 1.65
N LEU A 196 -8.00 7.43 1.44
CA LEU A 196 -7.58 8.80 1.16
C LEU A 196 -7.94 9.23 -0.27
N ILE A 197 -7.95 8.29 -1.23
CA ILE A 197 -8.13 8.57 -2.67
C ILE A 197 -9.42 9.34 -2.97
N PRO A 198 -10.62 8.95 -2.49
CA PRO A 198 -11.83 9.71 -2.78
C PRO A 198 -11.77 11.15 -2.27
N GLY A 199 -11.11 11.38 -1.13
CA GLY A 199 -10.90 12.72 -0.58
C GLY A 199 -9.98 13.55 -1.47
N ILE A 200 -8.84 12.98 -1.90
CA ILE A 200 -7.89 13.64 -2.81
C ILE A 200 -8.59 14.00 -4.13
N VAL A 201 -9.28 13.05 -4.77
CA VAL A 201 -9.99 13.30 -6.03
C VAL A 201 -11.07 14.36 -5.86
N LEU A 202 -11.83 14.36 -4.76
CA LEU A 202 -12.86 15.38 -4.51
C LEU A 202 -12.30 16.81 -4.44
N HIS A 203 -11.07 16.98 -3.94
CA HIS A 203 -10.40 18.28 -3.93
C HIS A 203 -9.92 18.71 -5.31
N MET A 204 -9.56 17.77 -6.19
CA MET A 204 -9.11 18.06 -7.56
C MET A 204 -10.28 18.28 -8.52
N ASP A 205 -11.30 17.42 -8.45
CA ASP A 205 -12.47 17.43 -9.30
C ASP A 205 -13.70 16.93 -8.53
N GLY A 206 -14.62 17.85 -8.22
CA GLY A 206 -15.79 17.55 -7.41
C GLY A 206 -16.75 16.54 -8.05
N GLN A 207 -16.86 16.52 -9.38
CA GLN A 207 -17.76 15.59 -10.09
C GLN A 207 -17.21 14.17 -10.01
N LEU A 208 -15.94 13.97 -10.39
CA LEU A 208 -15.29 12.66 -10.35
C LEU A 208 -15.13 12.18 -8.91
N GLY A 209 -14.77 13.06 -7.97
CA GLY A 209 -14.64 12.70 -6.55
C GLY A 209 -15.94 12.18 -5.95
N ASN A 210 -17.08 12.77 -6.33
CA ASN A 210 -18.39 12.27 -5.92
C ASN A 210 -18.67 10.86 -6.48
N ILE A 211 -18.24 10.55 -7.70
CA ILE A 211 -18.36 9.21 -8.30
C ILE A 211 -17.46 8.20 -7.58
N VAL A 212 -16.18 8.54 -7.40
CA VAL A 212 -15.18 7.68 -6.75
C VAL A 212 -15.57 7.35 -5.31
N LYS A 213 -16.22 8.29 -4.60
CA LYS A 213 -16.70 8.11 -3.22
C LYS A 213 -17.85 7.09 -3.08
N ILE A 214 -18.59 6.78 -4.15
CA ILE A 214 -19.74 5.84 -4.12
C ILE A 214 -19.28 4.39 -3.88
N VAL A 215 -18.09 4.05 -4.38
CA VAL A 215 -17.52 2.69 -4.34
C VAL A 215 -16.39 2.57 -3.33
N SER A 216 -16.08 1.34 -2.96
CA SER A 216 -14.87 1.05 -2.19
C SER A 216 -13.62 1.39 -3.03
N PRO A 217 -12.59 2.03 -2.47
CA PRO A 217 -11.38 2.44 -3.20
C PRO A 217 -10.44 1.26 -3.53
N VAL A 218 -10.91 0.02 -3.45
CA VAL A 218 -10.13 -1.18 -3.78
C VAL A 218 -9.78 -1.28 -5.26
N HIS A 219 -10.44 -0.51 -6.13
CA HIS A 219 -10.08 -0.35 -7.54
C HIS A 219 -8.66 0.20 -7.75
N ALA A 220 -8.09 0.85 -6.73
CA ALA A 220 -6.73 1.40 -6.77
C ALA A 220 -5.67 0.45 -6.19
N ILE A 221 -6.07 -0.72 -5.66
CA ILE A 221 -5.16 -1.55 -4.86
C ILE A 221 -3.92 -1.98 -5.64
N SER A 222 -4.08 -2.37 -6.91
CA SER A 222 -2.99 -2.81 -7.79
C SER A 222 -1.93 -1.71 -7.93
N ALA A 223 -2.33 -0.55 -8.49
CA ALA A 223 -1.47 0.62 -8.64
C ALA A 223 -0.72 0.99 -7.36
N ILE A 224 -1.38 0.98 -6.20
CA ILE A 224 -0.75 1.43 -4.95
C ILE A 224 0.24 0.39 -4.41
N ILE A 225 -0.15 -0.88 -4.31
CA ILE A 225 0.74 -1.90 -3.70
C ILE A 225 1.92 -2.26 -4.62
N THR A 226 1.82 -2.01 -5.93
CA THR A 226 2.93 -2.27 -6.85
C THR A 226 3.63 -0.99 -7.31
N LEU A 227 3.28 0.17 -6.76
CA LEU A 227 3.75 1.48 -7.25
C LEU A 227 3.65 1.57 -8.79
N PHE A 228 2.48 1.24 -9.32
CA PHE A 228 2.15 1.20 -10.76
C PHE A 228 2.90 0.16 -11.61
N ALA A 229 3.87 -0.58 -11.05
CA ALA A 229 4.68 -1.53 -11.79
C ALA A 229 3.89 -2.70 -12.43
N HIS A 230 2.76 -3.07 -11.84
CA HIS A 230 1.87 -4.11 -12.38
C HIS A 230 0.94 -3.58 -13.48
N ASP A 231 0.57 -2.31 -13.40
CA ASP A 231 -0.51 -1.74 -14.22
C ASP A 231 0.01 -1.19 -15.56
N LEU A 232 1.30 -0.85 -15.66
CA LEU A 232 1.91 -0.23 -16.83
C LEU A 232 2.80 -1.20 -17.62
N ASP A 233 2.59 -1.24 -18.93
CA ASP A 233 3.36 -2.09 -19.84
C ASP A 233 4.71 -1.47 -20.25
N ASN A 234 4.89 -0.17 -20.01
CA ASN A 234 6.09 0.57 -20.36
C ASN A 234 6.96 0.84 -19.13
N PHE A 235 8.17 0.27 -19.14
CA PHE A 235 9.14 0.40 -18.05
C PHE A 235 9.54 1.85 -17.76
N ASP A 236 9.71 2.68 -18.78
CA ASP A 236 10.12 4.07 -18.60
C ASP A 236 9.00 4.92 -17.97
N HIS A 237 7.74 4.59 -18.23
CA HIS A 237 6.60 5.23 -17.57
C HIS A 237 6.49 4.86 -16.09
N VAL A 238 6.76 3.59 -15.73
CA VAL A 238 6.89 3.17 -14.32
C VAL A 238 8.02 3.94 -13.66
N CYS A 239 9.18 4.00 -14.31
CA CYS A 239 10.34 4.70 -13.77
C CYS A 239 10.11 6.20 -13.62
N LEU A 240 9.40 6.85 -14.57
CA LEU A 240 9.06 8.27 -14.48
C LEU A 240 8.21 8.59 -13.24
N LEU A 241 7.24 7.72 -12.92
CA LEU A 241 6.48 7.84 -11.67
C LEU A 241 7.39 7.66 -10.45
N TRP A 242 8.27 6.66 -10.46
CA TRP A 242 9.20 6.37 -9.36
C TRP A 242 10.23 7.47 -9.12
N ASP A 243 10.75 8.08 -10.19
CA ASP A 243 11.66 9.23 -10.14
C ASP A 243 11.02 10.36 -9.30
N SER A 244 9.73 10.65 -9.53
CA SER A 244 9.00 11.67 -8.77
C SER A 244 8.72 11.25 -7.32
N ILE A 245 8.35 9.98 -7.08
CA ILE A 245 8.09 9.43 -5.74
C ILE A 245 9.34 9.54 -4.85
N PHE A 246 10.50 9.17 -5.38
CA PHE A 246 11.75 9.24 -4.63
C PHE A 246 12.27 10.67 -4.49
N ALA A 247 12.04 11.54 -5.48
CA ALA A 247 12.40 12.94 -5.39
C ALA A 247 11.66 13.70 -4.27
N GLN A 248 10.38 13.40 -4.06
CA GLN A 248 9.60 14.00 -2.96
C GLN A 248 9.89 13.35 -1.60
N ARG A 249 10.32 12.08 -1.58
CA ARG A 249 10.54 11.29 -0.36
C ARG A 249 9.29 11.24 0.52
N ASP A 250 8.12 11.13 -0.11
CA ASP A 250 6.82 11.01 0.56
C ASP A 250 6.10 9.71 0.13
N PRO A 251 5.87 8.76 1.05
CA PRO A 251 5.16 7.53 0.75
C PRO A 251 3.65 7.72 0.49
N ALA A 252 3.09 8.90 0.73
CA ALA A 252 1.72 9.25 0.33
C ALA A 252 1.62 9.64 -1.14
N LEU A 253 2.72 10.07 -1.78
CA LEU A 253 2.71 10.55 -3.17
C LEU A 253 2.08 9.58 -4.18
N PRO A 254 2.26 8.25 -4.10
CA PRO A 254 1.57 7.31 -5.00
C PRO A 254 0.04 7.44 -4.99
N LEU A 255 -0.56 7.77 -3.84
CA LEU A 255 -2.00 7.99 -3.72
C LEU A 255 -2.43 9.25 -4.48
N TYR A 256 -1.65 10.32 -4.36
CA TYR A 256 -1.89 11.57 -5.08
C TYR A 256 -1.70 11.41 -6.58
N LEU A 257 -0.64 10.72 -7.01
CA LEU A 257 -0.39 10.42 -8.42
C LEU A 257 -1.54 9.62 -9.03
N TYR A 258 -2.01 8.59 -8.32
CA TYR A 258 -3.16 7.81 -8.77
C TYR A 258 -4.42 8.68 -8.92
N SER A 259 -4.69 9.53 -7.92
CA SER A 259 -5.81 10.48 -7.96
C SER A 259 -5.70 11.49 -9.11
N ALA A 260 -4.50 12.04 -9.35
CA ALA A 260 -4.25 12.95 -10.46
C ALA A 260 -4.47 12.28 -11.82
N LEU A 261 -3.98 11.05 -11.99
CA LEU A 261 -4.20 10.26 -13.21
C LEU A 261 -5.68 9.96 -13.43
N LEU A 262 -6.45 9.65 -12.38
CA LEU A 262 -7.91 9.51 -12.52
C LEU A 262 -8.57 10.80 -13.04
N VAL A 263 -8.12 11.96 -12.57
CA VAL A 263 -8.64 13.26 -13.02
C VAL A 263 -8.24 13.56 -14.46
N GLU A 264 -7.00 13.28 -14.86
CA GLU A 264 -6.55 13.36 -16.26
C GLU A 264 -7.42 12.48 -17.18
N PHE A 265 -7.83 11.30 -16.70
CA PHE A 265 -8.70 10.38 -17.43
C PHE A 265 -10.20 10.55 -17.14
N LYS A 266 -10.61 11.67 -16.53
CA LYS A 266 -12.02 11.95 -16.22
C LYS A 266 -12.93 11.77 -17.43
N ARG A 267 -12.57 12.35 -18.58
CA ARG A 267 -13.40 12.30 -19.79
C ARG A 267 -13.58 10.85 -20.31
N PRO A 268 -12.50 10.07 -20.53
CA PRO A 268 -12.63 8.63 -20.84
C PRO A 268 -13.49 7.86 -19.83
N ILE A 269 -13.30 8.09 -18.52
CA ILE A 269 -14.06 7.42 -17.46
C ILE A 269 -15.57 7.73 -17.58
N LEU A 270 -15.93 9.02 -17.71
CA LEU A 270 -17.33 9.42 -17.82
C LEU A 270 -17.99 8.88 -19.08
N ASN A 271 -17.28 8.86 -20.20
CA ASN A 271 -17.80 8.29 -21.45
C ASN A 271 -18.10 6.80 -21.32
N GLN A 272 -17.18 6.01 -20.73
CA GLN A 272 -17.41 4.58 -20.51
C GLN A 272 -18.58 4.31 -19.56
N LEU A 273 -18.75 5.15 -18.53
CA LEU A 273 -19.89 5.02 -17.61
C LEU A 273 -21.21 5.34 -18.30
N GLU A 274 -21.24 6.37 -19.15
CA GLU A 274 -22.42 6.72 -19.97
C GLU A 274 -22.76 5.62 -20.99
N GLU A 275 -21.76 4.94 -21.54
CA GLU A 275 -21.96 3.78 -22.44
C GLU A 275 -22.54 2.56 -21.72
N LEU A 276 -22.07 2.27 -20.50
CA LEU A 276 -22.55 1.15 -19.69
C LEU A 276 -23.92 1.41 -19.03
N GLU A 277 -24.19 2.67 -18.70
CA GLU A 277 -25.42 3.12 -18.04
C GLU A 277 -25.90 4.44 -18.68
N PRO A 278 -26.65 4.40 -19.80
CA PRO A 278 -27.16 5.60 -20.45
C PRO A 278 -27.98 6.47 -19.50
N GLY A 279 -27.67 7.77 -19.45
CA GLY A 279 -28.20 8.70 -18.46
C GLY A 279 -27.38 8.80 -17.17
N PHE A 280 -26.18 8.19 -17.10
CA PHE A 280 -25.31 8.28 -15.94
C PHE A 280 -25.07 9.74 -15.50
N SER A 281 -24.84 10.64 -16.46
CA SER A 281 -24.60 12.06 -16.20
C SER A 281 -25.82 12.83 -15.69
N THR A 282 -27.03 12.32 -15.90
CA THR A 282 -28.31 12.97 -15.54
C THR A 282 -29.03 12.31 -14.35
N ASN A 283 -28.67 11.07 -14.00
CA ASN A 283 -29.31 10.31 -12.93
C ASN A 283 -28.79 10.71 -11.54
N ALA A 284 -29.70 11.22 -10.70
CA ALA A 284 -29.41 11.64 -9.33
C ALA A 284 -29.15 10.44 -8.39
N SER A 285 -27.91 9.96 -8.34
CA SER A 285 -27.22 9.34 -7.18
C SER A 285 -27.77 8.06 -6.50
N CYS A 286 -29.00 7.61 -6.72
CA CYS A 286 -29.58 6.49 -5.95
C CYS A 286 -29.73 5.15 -6.69
N GLN A 287 -29.53 5.09 -8.01
CA GLN A 287 -29.66 3.86 -8.82
C GLN A 287 -28.39 3.47 -9.59
N ILE A 288 -27.29 4.20 -9.40
CA ILE A 288 -26.05 3.99 -10.15
C ILE A 288 -25.46 2.62 -9.81
N ASN A 289 -25.15 1.83 -10.84
CA ASN A 289 -24.55 0.51 -10.63
C ASN A 289 -23.10 0.64 -10.17
N LYS A 290 -22.87 0.32 -8.89
CA LYS A 290 -21.54 0.38 -8.26
C LYS A 290 -20.52 -0.55 -8.92
N ASP A 291 -20.96 -1.66 -9.48
CA ASP A 291 -20.07 -2.62 -10.13
C ASP A 291 -19.50 -2.05 -11.44
N TYR A 292 -20.28 -1.24 -12.17
CA TYR A 292 -19.79 -0.54 -13.36
C TYR A 292 -18.77 0.53 -13.00
N ILE A 293 -19.04 1.35 -11.97
CA ILE A 293 -18.06 2.33 -11.47
C ILE A 293 -16.76 1.62 -11.07
N HIS A 294 -16.88 0.54 -10.29
CA HIS A 294 -15.71 -0.22 -9.86
C HIS A 294 -14.92 -0.79 -11.05
N ALA A 295 -15.60 -1.39 -12.02
CA ALA A 295 -14.96 -1.97 -13.20
C ALA A 295 -14.23 -0.94 -14.06
N VAL A 296 -14.85 0.23 -14.30
CA VAL A 296 -14.24 1.33 -15.07
C VAL A 296 -13.03 1.90 -14.33
N LEU A 297 -13.18 2.24 -13.05
CA LEU A 297 -12.09 2.82 -12.26
C LEU A 297 -10.90 1.86 -12.12
N ASN A 298 -11.15 0.56 -11.95
CA ASN A 298 -10.10 -0.45 -11.79
C ASN A 298 -9.20 -0.58 -13.02
N ARG A 299 -9.68 -0.17 -14.20
CA ARG A 299 -8.90 -0.23 -15.45
C ARG A 299 -8.50 1.14 -15.96
N ALA A 300 -9.03 2.22 -15.38
CA ALA A 300 -8.90 3.56 -15.92
C ALA A 300 -7.45 3.98 -16.17
N VAL A 301 -6.56 3.80 -15.20
CA VAL A 301 -5.15 4.21 -15.35
C VAL A 301 -4.42 3.33 -16.37
N ALA A 302 -4.45 2.01 -16.17
CA ALA A 302 -3.76 1.05 -17.05
C ALA A 302 -4.23 1.13 -18.50
N GLN A 303 -5.55 1.10 -18.74
CA GLN A 303 -6.12 1.10 -20.09
C GLN A 303 -5.79 2.41 -20.84
N ASN A 304 -5.85 3.56 -20.17
CA ASN A 304 -5.58 4.83 -20.82
C ASN A 304 -4.08 5.02 -21.08
N LEU A 305 -3.21 4.75 -20.11
CA LEU A 305 -1.76 4.94 -20.30
C LEU A 305 -1.17 3.91 -21.29
N ASN A 306 -1.52 2.63 -21.19
CA ASN A 306 -0.97 1.60 -22.08
C ASN A 306 -1.54 1.69 -23.50
N GLY A 307 -2.74 2.27 -23.66
CA GLY A 307 -3.39 2.46 -24.96
C GLY A 307 -2.96 3.73 -25.71
N MET A 308 -2.19 4.62 -25.09
CA MET A 308 -1.72 5.87 -25.68
C MET A 308 -0.38 5.71 -26.42
N ASP A 309 -0.10 6.67 -27.30
CA ASP A 309 1.26 6.87 -27.82
C ASP A 309 2.25 7.09 -26.64
N PRO A 310 3.45 6.49 -26.66
CA PRO A 310 4.39 6.60 -25.55
C PRO A 310 4.79 8.03 -25.17
N ASN A 311 4.91 8.94 -26.14
CA ASN A 311 5.24 10.34 -25.87
C ASN A 311 4.05 11.07 -25.25
N ALA A 312 2.84 10.84 -25.77
CA ALA A 312 1.62 11.39 -25.18
C ALA A 312 1.40 10.90 -23.74
N ALA A 313 1.68 9.63 -23.46
CA ALA A 313 1.64 9.07 -22.11
C ALA A 313 2.69 9.72 -21.19
N THR A 314 3.90 10.00 -21.69
CA THR A 314 4.94 10.74 -20.95
C THR A 314 4.46 12.14 -20.57
N GLU A 315 3.83 12.87 -21.48
CA GLU A 315 3.24 14.19 -21.20
C GLU A 315 2.12 14.10 -20.15
N CYS A 316 1.24 13.11 -20.28
CA CYS A 316 0.15 12.88 -19.33
C CYS A 316 0.68 12.61 -17.91
N ILE A 317 1.67 11.73 -17.79
CA ILE A 317 2.33 11.43 -16.51
C ILE A 317 3.00 12.68 -15.94
N PHE A 318 3.68 13.47 -16.79
CA PHE A 318 4.31 14.72 -16.35
C PHE A 318 3.29 15.76 -15.86
N SER A 319 2.15 15.90 -16.53
CA SER A 319 1.02 16.74 -16.07
C SER A 319 0.53 16.26 -14.71
N ALA A 320 0.30 14.96 -14.55
CA ALA A 320 -0.15 14.36 -13.29
C ALA A 320 0.85 14.57 -12.14
N ILE A 321 2.16 14.44 -12.40
CA ILE A 321 3.23 14.73 -11.43
C ILE A 321 3.17 16.21 -10.98
N THR A 322 3.05 17.14 -11.93
CA THR A 322 3.00 18.58 -11.65
C THR A 322 1.77 18.95 -10.82
N ALA A 323 0.60 18.42 -11.19
CA ALA A 323 -0.64 18.60 -10.42
C ALA A 323 -0.52 18.01 -9.01
N THR A 324 0.07 16.82 -8.89
CA THR A 324 0.28 16.12 -7.61
C THR A 324 1.15 16.92 -6.65
N ILE A 325 2.32 17.39 -7.09
CA ILE A 325 3.25 18.15 -6.23
C ILE A 325 2.61 19.45 -5.74
N SER A 326 1.82 20.11 -6.59
CA SER A 326 1.11 21.33 -6.23
C SER A 326 0.02 21.04 -5.18
N LEU A 327 -0.77 19.99 -5.42
CA LEU A 327 -1.87 19.59 -4.55
C LEU A 327 -1.41 19.10 -3.18
N GLU A 328 -0.36 18.27 -3.10
CA GLU A 328 0.15 17.73 -1.85
C GLU A 328 0.62 18.86 -0.91
N ARG A 329 1.23 19.92 -1.47
CA ARG A 329 1.68 21.10 -0.72
C ARG A 329 0.51 21.91 -0.16
N GLU A 330 -0.52 22.11 -0.95
CA GLU A 330 -1.72 22.87 -0.54
C GLU A 330 -2.57 22.06 0.44
N PHE A 331 -2.75 20.78 0.14
CA PHE A 331 -3.67 19.86 0.80
C PHE A 331 -3.02 18.53 1.19
N PRO A 332 -2.15 18.53 2.22
CA PRO A 332 -1.53 17.32 2.72
C PRO A 332 -2.55 16.40 3.38
N PHE A 333 -2.37 15.08 3.25
CA PHE A 333 -3.35 14.08 3.69
C PHE A 333 -3.62 14.15 5.19
N THR A 334 -2.67 14.66 5.97
CA THR A 334 -2.81 14.85 7.42
C THR A 334 -3.92 15.84 7.80
N LYS A 335 -4.35 16.70 6.88
CA LYS A 335 -5.49 17.61 7.05
C LYS A 335 -6.82 17.00 6.63
N MET A 336 -6.82 15.81 6.01
CA MET A 336 -8.06 15.14 5.58
C MET A 336 -8.77 14.49 6.75
N ASP A 337 -10.11 14.47 6.68
CA ASP A 337 -10.95 13.82 7.69
C ASP A 337 -10.59 12.35 7.88
N CYS A 338 -10.33 11.61 6.80
CA CYS A 338 -10.00 10.18 6.86
C CYS A 338 -8.58 9.86 7.40
N SER A 339 -7.75 10.88 7.66
CA SER A 339 -6.37 10.70 8.14
C SER A 339 -6.30 9.96 9.48
N HIS A 340 -7.30 10.09 10.35
CA HIS A 340 -7.34 9.41 11.66
C HIS A 340 -7.35 7.88 11.56
N SER A 341 -7.77 7.33 10.42
CA SER A 341 -7.75 5.89 10.16
C SER A 341 -6.35 5.34 9.86
N ILE A 342 -5.41 6.21 9.48
CA ILE A 342 -4.03 5.86 9.23
C ILE A 342 -3.31 5.65 10.57
N SER A 343 -2.86 4.40 10.80
CA SER A 343 -2.11 4.01 12.01
C SER A 343 -0.95 4.98 12.25
N ARG A 344 -0.73 5.36 13.51
CA ARG A 344 0.42 6.18 13.88
C ARG A 344 1.75 5.56 13.46
N PHE A 345 1.81 4.23 13.31
CA PHE A 345 3.00 3.49 12.92
C PHE A 345 3.18 3.41 11.40
N SER A 346 2.16 3.78 10.62
CA SER A 346 2.14 3.72 9.14
C SER A 346 3.32 4.42 8.50
N CYS A 347 3.80 3.87 7.38
CA CYS A 347 4.78 4.55 6.52
C CYS A 347 4.34 5.96 6.12
N LEU A 348 3.04 6.18 5.91
CA LEU A 348 2.52 7.50 5.53
C LEU A 348 2.79 8.61 6.56
N ARG A 349 2.91 8.27 7.86
CA ARG A 349 3.09 9.26 8.93
C ARG A 349 4.55 9.50 9.30
N HIS A 350 5.46 8.68 8.80
CA HIS A 350 6.86 8.70 9.19
C HIS A 350 7.75 8.90 7.97
N ARG A 351 8.10 10.16 7.71
CA ARG A 351 9.18 10.52 6.76
C ARG A 351 10.60 10.23 7.31
N LYS A 352 10.75 9.28 8.24
CA LYS A 352 12.02 8.99 8.95
C LYS A 352 12.53 7.57 8.64
N ALA A 353 13.84 7.38 8.74
CA ALA A 353 14.61 6.24 8.27
C ALA A 353 14.07 4.83 8.61
N ALA A 354 14.31 3.88 7.71
CA ALA A 354 13.99 2.45 7.81
C ALA A 354 14.26 1.78 9.18
N ALA A 355 15.32 2.16 9.90
CA ALA A 355 15.59 1.64 11.25
C ALA A 355 14.45 1.95 12.24
N LYS A 356 13.92 3.17 12.18
CA LYS A 356 12.76 3.58 12.97
C LYS A 356 11.50 2.83 12.51
N MET A 357 11.37 2.52 11.23
CA MET A 357 10.25 1.72 10.72
C MET A 357 10.26 0.29 11.27
N LEU A 358 11.44 -0.31 11.44
CA LEU A 358 11.61 -1.63 12.05
C LEU A 358 11.25 -1.61 13.55
N ASP A 359 11.68 -0.57 14.28
CA ASP A 359 11.32 -0.38 15.70
C ASP A 359 9.80 -0.18 15.87
N LEU A 360 9.19 0.59 14.97
CA LEU A 360 7.75 0.82 14.95
C LEU A 360 6.98 -0.46 14.62
N GLN A 361 7.50 -1.29 13.70
CA GLN A 361 6.94 -2.59 13.38
C GLN A 361 7.02 -3.54 14.59
N CYS A 362 8.17 -3.58 15.27
CA CYS A 362 8.31 -4.33 16.54
C CYS A 362 7.30 -3.84 17.59
N ALA A 363 7.12 -2.53 17.72
CA ALA A 363 6.16 -1.94 18.64
C ALA A 363 4.70 -2.28 18.28
N GLU A 364 4.34 -2.24 17.00
CA GLU A 364 3.01 -2.59 16.50
C GLU A 364 2.70 -4.08 16.71
N VAL A 365 3.66 -4.97 16.42
CA VAL A 365 3.55 -6.41 16.70
C VAL A 365 3.34 -6.67 18.20
N ARG A 366 4.13 -6.04 19.09
CA ARG A 366 3.93 -6.16 20.54
C ARG A 366 2.55 -5.67 20.98
N MET A 367 2.08 -4.57 20.39
CA MET A 367 0.78 -3.98 20.70
C MET A 367 -0.37 -4.91 20.27
N GLU A 368 -0.28 -5.50 19.07
CA GLU A 368 -1.26 -6.48 18.57
C GLU A 368 -1.23 -7.80 19.35
N LEU A 369 -0.05 -8.32 19.71
CA LEU A 369 0.08 -9.47 20.62
C LEU A 369 -0.59 -9.17 21.97
N GLY A 370 -0.40 -7.97 22.51
CA GLY A 370 -1.07 -7.53 23.74
C GLY A 370 -2.60 -7.45 23.59
N LYS A 371 -3.12 -7.00 22.45
CA LYS A 371 -4.57 -7.03 22.15
C LYS A 371 -5.09 -8.46 22.04
N ARG A 372 -4.38 -9.35 21.33
CA ARG A 372 -4.73 -10.77 21.19
C ARG A 372 -4.78 -11.47 22.55
N HIS A 373 -3.73 -11.31 23.36
CA HIS A 373 -3.68 -11.90 24.71
C HIS A 373 -4.82 -11.41 25.62
N ARG A 374 -5.18 -10.11 25.53
CA ARG A 374 -6.35 -9.57 26.24
C ARG A 374 -7.65 -10.19 25.75
N ARG A 375 -7.87 -10.29 24.43
CA ARG A 375 -9.04 -10.97 23.84
C ARG A 375 -9.13 -12.44 24.28
N GLU A 376 -8.02 -13.17 24.26
CA GLU A 376 -7.97 -14.56 24.72
C GLU A 376 -8.32 -14.70 26.20
N LYS A 377 -7.84 -13.79 27.06
CA LYS A 377 -8.22 -13.74 28.48
C LYS A 377 -9.73 -13.54 28.65
N VAL A 378 -10.32 -12.61 27.91
CA VAL A 378 -11.77 -12.37 27.91
C VAL A 378 -12.52 -13.62 27.46
N VAL A 379 -12.11 -14.24 26.35
CA VAL A 379 -12.72 -15.48 25.83
C VAL A 379 -12.59 -16.64 26.82
N ARG A 380 -11.45 -16.82 27.47
CA ARG A 380 -11.26 -17.85 28.51
C ARG A 380 -12.17 -17.60 29.72
N ARG A 381 -12.28 -16.36 30.19
CA ARG A 381 -13.22 -15.99 31.26
C ARG A 381 -14.66 -16.27 30.87
N LEU A 382 -15.06 -15.94 29.64
CA LEU A 382 -16.40 -16.22 29.13
C LEU A 382 -16.69 -17.73 29.02
N LYS A 383 -15.70 -18.53 28.59
CA LYS A 383 -15.79 -20.00 28.57
C LYS A 383 -15.93 -20.57 29.99
N LEU A 384 -15.22 -20.03 30.97
CA LEU A 384 -15.38 -20.39 32.38
C LEU A 384 -16.77 -20.06 32.90
N VAL A 385 -17.30 -18.86 32.61
CA VAL A 385 -18.66 -18.47 32.99
C VAL A 385 -19.71 -19.38 32.37
N THR A 386 -19.57 -19.71 31.09
CA THR A 386 -20.52 -20.58 30.39
C THR A 386 -20.43 -22.03 30.86
N ALA A 387 -19.23 -22.55 31.15
CA ALA A 387 -19.04 -23.88 31.74
C ALA A 387 -19.61 -23.96 33.17
N TYR A 388 -19.34 -22.95 33.99
CA TYR A 388 -19.89 -22.83 35.34
C TYR A 388 -21.42 -22.73 35.31
N GLY A 389 -21.97 -21.85 34.46
CA GLY A 389 -23.41 -21.73 34.25
C GLY A 389 -24.06 -23.05 33.85
N ARG A 390 -23.46 -23.82 32.93
CA ARG A 390 -23.97 -25.16 32.54
C ARG A 390 -23.92 -26.18 33.68
N SER A 391 -22.84 -26.20 34.46
CA SER A 391 -22.71 -27.11 35.62
C SER A 391 -23.73 -26.80 36.72
N VAL A 392 -24.12 -25.53 36.83
CA VAL A 392 -24.97 -25.00 37.88
C VAL A 392 -26.46 -25.16 37.51
N VAL A 393 -26.83 -24.95 36.25
CA VAL A 393 -28.23 -25.07 35.76
C VAL A 393 -28.82 -26.48 35.97
N GLY A 394 -27.98 -27.54 36.07
CA GLY A 394 -28.45 -28.89 36.39
C GLY A 394 -28.63 -29.20 37.89
N SER A 395 -28.05 -28.41 38.81
CA SER A 395 -27.95 -28.74 40.24
C SER A 395 -28.57 -27.70 41.20
N VAL A 396 -28.91 -26.51 40.71
CA VAL A 396 -29.43 -25.40 41.56
C VAL A 396 -30.75 -25.71 42.26
N GLY A 397 -31.60 -26.56 41.68
CA GLY A 397 -32.89 -26.92 42.30
C GLY A 397 -32.76 -27.59 43.68
N LYS A 398 -31.65 -28.30 43.94
CA LYS A 398 -31.46 -29.14 45.14
C LYS A 398 -30.48 -28.56 46.18
N MET A 399 -29.92 -27.38 45.96
CA MET A 399 -28.89 -26.80 46.85
C MET A 399 -29.48 -25.99 48.03
N PRO A 400 -28.84 -26.04 49.22
CA PRO A 400 -29.20 -25.20 50.36
C PRO A 400 -28.89 -23.71 50.10
N LEU A 401 -29.68 -22.81 50.72
CA LEU A 401 -29.66 -21.35 50.51
C LEU A 401 -28.27 -20.68 50.57
N PRO A 402 -27.38 -20.99 51.53
CA PRO A 402 -26.06 -20.35 51.60
C PRO A 402 -25.17 -20.68 50.39
N LEU A 403 -25.27 -21.90 49.84
CA LEU A 403 -24.54 -22.26 48.63
C LEU A 403 -25.05 -21.49 47.41
N LYS A 404 -26.37 -21.30 47.29
CA LYS A 404 -27.00 -20.52 46.21
C LYS A 404 -26.54 -19.06 46.24
N LEU A 405 -26.45 -18.46 47.43
CA LEU A 405 -25.93 -17.10 47.64
C LEU A 405 -24.44 -17.00 47.27
N SER A 406 -23.61 -17.94 47.72
CA SER A 406 -22.17 -17.96 47.38
C SER A 406 -21.93 -18.12 45.87
N LEU A 407 -22.74 -18.95 45.20
CA LEU A 407 -22.72 -19.11 43.75
C LEU A 407 -23.14 -17.84 43.01
N GLY A 408 -24.18 -17.17 43.50
CA GLY A 408 -24.63 -15.88 42.98
C GLY A 408 -23.56 -14.79 43.09
N VAL A 409 -22.89 -14.68 44.24
CA VAL A 409 -21.79 -13.74 44.45
C VAL A 409 -20.63 -14.05 43.50
N GLY A 410 -20.23 -15.32 43.36
CA GLY A 410 -19.17 -15.71 42.43
C GLY A 410 -19.49 -15.36 40.97
N LEU A 411 -20.73 -15.58 40.52
CA LEU A 411 -21.17 -15.21 39.17
C LEU A 411 -21.17 -13.69 38.97
N VAL A 412 -21.65 -12.94 39.97
CA VAL A 412 -21.69 -11.46 39.96
C VAL A 412 -20.27 -10.88 39.94
N THR A 413 -19.33 -11.40 40.72
CA THR A 413 -17.92 -10.96 40.71
C THR A 413 -17.29 -11.18 39.33
N ILE A 414 -17.56 -12.32 38.69
CA ILE A 414 -17.04 -12.59 37.33
C ILE A 414 -17.69 -11.66 36.29
N LEU A 415 -19.00 -11.39 36.40
CA LEU A 415 -19.72 -10.47 35.52
C LEU A 415 -19.27 -9.01 35.69
N ILE A 416 -19.04 -8.57 36.93
CA ILE A 416 -18.46 -7.25 37.22
C ILE A 416 -17.07 -7.14 36.61
N GLY A 417 -16.23 -8.18 36.77
CA GLY A 417 -14.90 -8.23 36.17
C GLY A 417 -14.89 -8.25 34.64
N LEU A 418 -15.99 -8.65 33.99
CA LEU A 418 -16.18 -8.54 32.53
C LEU A 418 -16.75 -7.17 32.12
N SER A 419 -17.61 -6.57 32.94
CA SER A 419 -18.22 -5.25 32.71
C SER A 419 -17.24 -4.08 32.88
N THR A 420 -16.19 -4.24 33.69
CA THR A 420 -15.14 -3.22 33.86
C THR A 420 -14.15 -3.18 32.69
N ASP A 421 -14.16 -4.19 31.83
CA ASP A 421 -13.28 -4.27 30.65
C ASP A 421 -13.97 -3.58 29.46
N ARG A 422 -13.61 -2.33 29.14
CA ARG A 422 -14.29 -1.44 28.17
C ARG A 422 -14.30 -1.93 26.69
N ASN A 423 -13.85 -3.13 26.38
CA ASN A 423 -13.63 -3.63 25.00
C ASN A 423 -14.55 -4.80 24.58
N VAL A 424 -15.71 -4.98 25.21
CA VAL A 424 -16.65 -6.10 24.94
C VAL A 424 -17.37 -6.00 23.57
N GLY A 425 -17.13 -4.96 22.77
CA GLY A 425 -17.87 -4.67 21.53
C GLY A 425 -17.82 -5.73 20.41
N ASN A 426 -16.88 -6.69 20.42
CA ASN A 426 -16.79 -7.74 19.39
C ASN A 426 -16.68 -9.14 20.00
N LEU A 427 -17.81 -9.67 20.46
CA LEU A 427 -17.96 -11.07 20.90
C LEU A 427 -18.02 -12.03 19.68
N PRO A 428 -17.42 -13.24 19.77
CA PRO A 428 -17.47 -14.25 18.70
C PRO A 428 -18.91 -14.64 18.29
N HIS A 429 -19.13 -14.85 16.99
CA HIS A 429 -20.44 -15.14 16.39
C HIS A 429 -21.19 -16.35 16.98
N TRP A 430 -20.50 -17.33 17.59
CA TRP A 430 -21.14 -18.47 18.26
C TRP A 430 -21.87 -18.09 19.57
N LEU A 431 -21.49 -16.99 20.23
CA LEU A 431 -22.19 -16.46 21.40
C LEU A 431 -23.51 -15.77 21.03
N SER A 432 -23.59 -15.17 19.84
CA SER A 432 -24.83 -14.64 19.26
C SER A 432 -25.87 -15.75 19.00
N LYS A 433 -25.42 -16.95 18.62
CA LYS A 433 -26.29 -18.13 18.42
C LYS A 433 -26.76 -18.75 19.74
N ALA A 434 -25.94 -18.73 20.79
CA ALA A 434 -26.32 -19.27 22.11
C ALA A 434 -27.41 -18.44 22.81
N GLY A 435 -27.42 -17.12 22.61
CA GLY A 435 -28.43 -16.21 23.18
C GLY A 435 -29.84 -16.38 22.60
N LYS A 436 -29.98 -16.93 21.39
CA LYS A 436 -31.29 -17.14 20.74
C LYS A 436 -32.03 -18.41 21.19
N SER A 437 -31.35 -19.30 21.91
CA SER A 437 -31.91 -20.62 22.24
C SER A 437 -32.33 -20.79 23.71
N THR A 438 -32.10 -19.80 24.59
CA THR A 438 -32.45 -19.96 26.01
C THR A 438 -33.00 -18.66 26.61
N ASN A 439 -34.27 -18.69 27.05
CA ASN A 439 -34.90 -17.70 27.92
C ASN A 439 -34.25 -17.73 29.32
N THR A 440 -32.97 -17.36 29.41
CA THR A 440 -32.21 -17.34 30.68
C THR A 440 -31.66 -15.95 30.95
N ALA A 441 -31.43 -15.64 32.23
CA ALA A 441 -30.88 -14.36 32.70
C ALA A 441 -29.56 -13.96 31.98
N LEU A 442 -28.81 -14.93 31.47
CA LEU A 442 -27.62 -14.74 30.65
C LEU A 442 -27.91 -14.05 29.30
N GLY A 443 -29.05 -14.35 28.67
CA GLY A 443 -29.50 -13.69 27.44
C GLY A 443 -29.85 -12.22 27.67
N SER A 444 -30.56 -11.92 28.77
CA SER A 444 -30.90 -10.54 29.18
C SER A 444 -29.66 -9.69 29.48
N ILE A 445 -28.64 -10.26 30.11
CA ILE A 445 -27.38 -9.57 30.44
C ILE A 445 -26.54 -9.32 29.18
N LEU A 446 -26.47 -10.29 28.26
CA LEU A 446 -25.79 -10.11 26.97
C LEU A 446 -26.46 -9.04 26.10
N ASP A 447 -27.79 -8.93 26.15
CA ASP A 447 -28.56 -7.89 25.45
C ASP A 447 -28.44 -6.50 26.10
N SER A 448 -28.18 -6.43 27.41
CA SER A 448 -27.88 -5.18 28.11
C SER A 448 -26.47 -4.67 27.82
N LEU A 449 -25.50 -5.59 27.72
CA LEU A 449 -24.12 -5.28 27.32
C LEU A 449 -23.97 -4.93 25.84
N ARG A 450 -24.94 -5.31 24.99
CA ARG A 450 -24.97 -4.95 23.56
C ARG A 450 -25.55 -3.56 23.29
N ARG A 451 -26.32 -3.02 24.24
CA ARG A 451 -27.00 -1.70 24.15
C ARG A 451 -26.19 -0.55 24.76
N ARG A 452 -25.04 -0.84 25.38
CA ARG A 452 -24.05 0.13 25.87
C ARG A 452 -22.77 -0.02 25.07
#